data_AF-N8YKC9-F1
#
_entry.id   AF-N8YKC9-F1
#
_cell.length_a   1.000
_cell.length_b   1.000
_cell.length_c   1.000
_cell.angle_alpha   90.00
_cell.angle_beta   90.00
_cell.angle_gamma   90.00
#
_symmetry.space_group_name_H-M   'P 1'
#
loop_
_entity.id
_entity.type
_entity.pdbx_description
1 polymer ?
#
loop_
_entity_poly.entity_id
_entity_poly.type
_entity_poly.pdbx_seq_one_letter_code
_entity_poly.pdbx_strand_id
1 'polypeptide(L)'
;MLYEELAKIQFSKQLYISGMRALNINDYEFLTGDWHVKETWHPDSNLSSFHIMGKGKIALFDTNEYLGEEGVFEASEILRTMGIPIFSPTVYAATHARAIADKIIAEAFLAIELNGSKLFRYISLHDFDDYMPEDTDKQRVYELLEKAIKLLPQEQSNHLKEWLYQAKCKFENLTLEQKKIRSAWLIAQSNARQAFPEEVVNACRKNSDSRLRRLLNGETTIEEEEIDLLNKWQELNGTK
;
A
#
# COMPACT_ATOMS: atom_id res chain seq x y z
N MET A 1 11.18 0.01 -20.96
CA MET A 1 10.14 -1.02 -20.82
C MET A 1 10.28 -1.69 -19.47
N LEU A 2 9.33 -1.45 -18.56
CA LEU A 2 9.34 -1.95 -17.19
C LEU A 2 9.52 -3.47 -17.11
N TYR A 3 8.67 -4.18 -17.84
CA TYR A 3 8.59 -5.64 -17.76
C TYR A 3 9.83 -6.34 -18.30
N GLU A 4 10.54 -5.72 -19.24
CA GLU A 4 11.82 -6.23 -19.72
C GLU A 4 12.91 -6.10 -18.65
N GLU A 5 12.93 -5.01 -17.88
CA GLU A 5 13.88 -4.88 -16.77
C GLU A 5 13.55 -5.88 -15.65
N LEU A 6 12.27 -6.05 -15.32
CA LEU A 6 11.83 -7.02 -14.32
C LEU A 6 12.12 -8.47 -14.75
N ALA A 7 11.99 -8.79 -16.04
CA ALA A 7 12.25 -10.13 -16.57
C ALA A 7 13.72 -10.56 -16.48
N LYS A 8 14.65 -9.62 -16.30
CA LYS A 8 16.08 -9.91 -16.06
C LYS A 8 16.36 -10.35 -14.63
N ILE A 9 15.39 -10.24 -13.72
CA ILE A 9 15.57 -10.51 -12.30
C ILE A 9 15.09 -11.92 -11.96
N GLN A 10 15.97 -12.72 -11.36
CA GLN A 10 15.60 -13.98 -10.76
C GLN A 10 15.11 -13.74 -9.32
N PHE A 11 13.79 -13.58 -9.17
CA PHE A 11 13.19 -13.31 -7.87
C PHE A 11 13.31 -14.50 -6.91
N SER A 12 13.52 -14.19 -5.63
CA SER A 12 13.49 -15.14 -4.51
C SER A 12 13.12 -14.38 -3.24
N LYS A 13 12.92 -15.08 -2.13
CA LYS A 13 12.79 -14.39 -0.83
C LYS A 13 14.01 -13.55 -0.44
N GLN A 14 15.16 -13.81 -1.07
CA GLN A 14 16.40 -13.06 -0.88
C GLN A 14 16.57 -11.92 -1.90
N LEU A 15 15.73 -11.81 -2.93
CA LEU A 15 15.75 -10.74 -3.93
C LEU A 15 14.34 -10.51 -4.46
N TYR A 16 13.67 -9.47 -3.97
CA TYR A 16 12.22 -9.32 -4.07
C TYR A 16 11.79 -7.89 -4.40
N ILE A 17 10.55 -7.73 -4.85
CA ILE A 17 9.93 -6.42 -5.13
C ILE A 17 9.57 -5.74 -3.81
N SER A 18 10.00 -4.49 -3.63
CA SER A 18 9.74 -3.69 -2.43
C SER A 18 9.36 -2.25 -2.78
N GLY A 19 9.34 -1.38 -1.77
CA GLY A 19 9.06 0.05 -1.92
C GLY A 19 7.69 0.32 -2.55
N MET A 20 7.62 1.33 -3.43
CA MET A 20 6.35 1.78 -3.98
C MET A 20 5.66 0.73 -4.87
N ARG A 21 6.44 -0.15 -5.52
CA ARG A 21 5.86 -1.26 -6.30
C ARG A 21 5.16 -2.26 -5.41
N ALA A 22 5.79 -2.66 -4.30
CA ALA A 22 5.16 -3.55 -3.33
C ALA A 22 3.95 -2.89 -2.66
N LEU A 23 4.00 -1.59 -2.34
CA LEU A 23 2.88 -0.84 -1.77
C LEU A 23 1.65 -0.76 -2.68
N ASN A 24 1.83 -0.96 -3.98
CA ASN A 24 0.76 -1.00 -4.98
C ASN A 24 0.47 -2.43 -5.45
N ILE A 25 0.75 -3.44 -4.63
CA ILE A 25 0.23 -4.81 -4.79
C ILE A 25 -1.01 -4.91 -3.91
N ASN A 26 -2.10 -5.49 -4.43
CA ASN A 26 -3.32 -5.59 -3.63
C ASN A 26 -3.10 -6.49 -2.40
N ASP A 27 -3.29 -5.90 -1.22
CA ASP A 27 -3.32 -6.63 0.05
C ASP A 27 -4.77 -6.95 0.41
N TYR A 28 -5.23 -8.14 0.02
CA TYR A 28 -6.59 -8.60 0.29
C TYR A 28 -6.82 -9.03 1.76
N GLU A 29 -5.76 -9.18 2.55
CA GLU A 29 -5.85 -9.62 3.95
C GLU A 29 -6.02 -8.43 4.89
N PHE A 30 -5.18 -7.41 4.74
CA PHE A 30 -5.18 -6.24 5.63
C PHE A 30 -5.70 -4.96 4.97
N LEU A 31 -5.98 -4.96 3.66
CA LEU A 31 -6.52 -3.82 2.92
C LEU A 31 -5.67 -2.55 3.08
N THR A 32 -4.36 -2.73 3.15
CA THR A 32 -3.35 -1.65 3.26
C THR A 32 -2.77 -1.30 1.88
N GLY A 33 -1.91 -0.27 1.81
CA GLY A 33 -1.17 0.07 0.60
C GLY A 33 -1.65 1.34 -0.09
N ASP A 34 -1.22 1.51 -1.33
CA ASP A 34 -1.45 2.69 -2.17
C ASP A 34 -2.38 2.33 -3.35
N TRP A 35 -3.02 3.33 -3.93
CA TRP A 35 -4.06 3.20 -4.96
C TRP A 35 -3.55 3.48 -6.39
N HIS A 36 -2.29 3.88 -6.54
CA HIS A 36 -1.64 4.20 -7.82
C HIS A 36 -1.16 2.96 -8.61
N VAL A 37 -1.98 1.89 -8.62
CA VAL A 37 -1.61 0.60 -9.25
C VAL A 37 -1.33 0.77 -10.74
N LYS A 38 -2.17 1.53 -11.45
CA LYS A 38 -2.06 1.70 -12.90
C LYS A 38 -0.79 2.43 -13.30
N GLU A 39 -0.45 3.50 -12.59
CA GLU A 39 0.74 4.30 -12.80
C GLU A 39 1.98 3.51 -12.42
N THR A 40 1.94 2.83 -11.27
CA THR A 40 3.08 2.05 -10.77
C THR A 40 3.43 0.94 -11.74
N TRP A 41 2.45 0.18 -12.22
CA TRP A 41 2.64 -0.97 -13.11
C TRP A 41 2.47 -0.67 -14.60
N HIS A 42 2.47 0.60 -15.01
CA HIS A 42 2.44 0.92 -16.44
C HIS A 42 3.70 0.38 -17.17
N PRO A 43 3.61 -0.14 -18.40
CA PRO A 43 4.77 -0.62 -19.17
C PRO A 43 5.91 0.40 -19.35
N ASP A 44 5.55 1.68 -19.38
CA ASP A 44 6.49 2.81 -19.53
C ASP A 44 7.05 3.34 -18.20
N SER A 45 6.60 2.80 -17.07
CA SER A 45 7.06 3.23 -15.75
C SER A 45 8.48 2.75 -15.47
N ASN A 46 9.28 3.63 -14.87
CA ASN A 46 10.67 3.31 -14.58
C ASN A 46 10.81 2.36 -13.39
N LEU A 47 11.85 1.53 -13.42
CA LEU A 47 12.27 0.73 -12.29
C LEU A 47 13.26 1.53 -11.43
N SER A 48 12.76 2.15 -10.35
CA SER A 48 13.61 2.76 -9.32
C SER A 48 14.40 1.71 -8.54
N SER A 49 15.58 2.07 -8.06
CA SER A 49 16.41 1.21 -7.21
C SER A 49 15.72 0.82 -5.90
N PHE A 50 14.83 1.67 -5.36
CA PHE A 50 14.02 1.35 -4.17
C PHE A 50 12.91 0.31 -4.42
N HIS A 51 12.71 -0.12 -5.67
CA HIS A 51 11.68 -1.12 -5.99
C HIS A 51 12.17 -2.55 -5.88
N ILE A 52 13.48 -2.77 -5.72
CA ILE A 52 14.08 -4.11 -5.58
C ILE A 52 14.98 -4.09 -4.35
N MET A 53 14.73 -5.00 -3.41
CA MET A 53 15.48 -5.15 -2.17
C MET A 53 16.01 -6.58 -2.03
N GLY A 54 17.04 -6.72 -1.20
CA GLY A 54 17.68 -7.99 -0.93
C GLY A 54 19.07 -8.11 -1.55
N LYS A 55 19.52 -9.34 -1.73
CA LYS A 55 20.87 -9.68 -2.15
C LYS A 55 21.03 -9.58 -3.67
N GLY A 56 21.89 -8.67 -4.12
CA GLY A 56 22.33 -8.63 -5.51
C GLY A 56 22.67 -7.23 -6.01
N LYS A 57 23.27 -7.14 -7.19
CA LYS A 57 23.71 -5.86 -7.78
C LYS A 57 22.57 -4.96 -8.27
N ILE A 58 21.38 -5.53 -8.48
CA ILE A 58 20.18 -4.81 -8.94
C ILE A 58 19.42 -4.19 -7.76
N ALA A 59 19.52 -4.80 -6.57
CA ALA A 59 18.90 -4.28 -5.36
C ALA A 59 19.68 -3.06 -4.86
N LEU A 60 18.95 -2.06 -4.35
CA LEU A 60 19.57 -0.90 -3.72
C LEU A 60 20.26 -1.27 -2.40
N PHE A 61 19.60 -2.12 -1.61
CA PHE A 61 19.98 -2.44 -0.25
C PHE A 61 19.46 -3.83 0.14
N ASP A 62 20.22 -4.54 0.98
CA ASP A 62 19.82 -5.86 1.48
C ASP A 62 19.34 -5.75 2.93
N THR A 63 18.03 -5.65 3.12
CA THR A 63 17.43 -5.60 4.46
C THR A 63 17.22 -6.99 5.08
N ASN A 64 17.47 -8.08 4.32
CA ASN A 64 17.39 -9.43 4.89
C ASN A 64 18.45 -9.65 5.98
N GLU A 65 19.55 -8.89 5.97
CA GLU A 65 20.54 -8.91 7.05
C GLU A 65 19.93 -8.56 8.43
N TYR A 66 18.87 -7.74 8.45
CA TYR A 66 18.24 -7.25 9.68
C TYR A 66 16.87 -7.90 9.94
N LEU A 67 16.16 -8.29 8.89
CA LEU A 67 14.78 -8.77 8.98
C LEU A 67 14.63 -10.26 8.63
N GLY A 68 15.63 -10.87 7.99
CA GLY A 68 15.47 -12.16 7.33
C GLY A 68 14.38 -12.12 6.26
N GLU A 69 13.69 -13.23 6.03
CA GLU A 69 12.60 -13.33 5.04
C GLU A 69 11.24 -12.83 5.56
N GLU A 70 11.20 -12.23 6.75
CA GLU A 70 9.96 -11.84 7.40
C GLU A 70 9.22 -10.76 6.61
N GLY A 71 7.94 -11.01 6.30
CA GLY A 71 7.16 -10.13 5.44
C GLY A 71 7.54 -10.17 3.97
N VAL A 72 8.23 -11.21 3.49
CA VAL A 72 8.43 -11.48 2.05
C VAL A 72 7.58 -12.69 1.65
N PHE A 73 6.72 -12.52 0.64
CA PHE A 73 5.78 -13.53 0.18
C PHE A 73 5.88 -13.75 -1.34
N GLU A 74 5.33 -14.86 -1.81
CA GLU A 74 5.24 -15.19 -3.23
C GLU A 74 4.02 -14.48 -3.84
N ALA A 75 4.26 -13.56 -4.77
CA ALA A 75 3.29 -12.58 -5.23
C ALA A 75 2.75 -12.87 -6.64
N SER A 76 3.16 -13.98 -7.28
CA SER A 76 2.87 -14.20 -8.71
C SER A 76 1.37 -14.30 -8.98
N GLU A 77 0.61 -14.95 -8.10
CA GLU A 77 -0.84 -15.07 -8.27
C GLU A 77 -1.55 -13.72 -8.08
N ILE A 78 -1.18 -12.95 -7.06
CA ILE A 78 -1.79 -11.63 -6.82
C ILE A 78 -1.51 -10.69 -8.00
N LEU A 79 -0.28 -10.68 -8.52
CA LEU A 79 0.08 -9.88 -9.69
C LEU A 79 -0.71 -10.31 -10.93
N ARG A 80 -0.92 -11.62 -11.15
CA ARG A 80 -1.78 -12.12 -12.24
C ARG A 80 -3.22 -11.64 -12.07
N THR A 81 -3.78 -11.74 -10.88
CA THR A 81 -5.15 -11.29 -10.57
C THR A 81 -5.32 -9.78 -10.78
N MET A 82 -4.27 -9.00 -10.52
CA MET A 82 -4.23 -7.57 -10.83
C MET A 82 -4.11 -7.25 -12.33
N GLY A 83 -3.97 -8.26 -13.20
CA GLY A 83 -3.78 -8.08 -14.63
C GLY A 83 -2.37 -7.66 -15.03
N ILE A 84 -1.38 -7.82 -14.14
CA ILE A 84 0.01 -7.49 -14.43
C ILE A 84 0.59 -8.57 -15.37
N PRO A 85 1.22 -8.18 -16.50
CA PRO A 85 1.90 -9.11 -17.40
C PRO A 85 2.89 -10.02 -16.67
N ILE A 86 2.96 -11.28 -17.09
CA ILE A 86 3.92 -12.24 -16.55
C ILE A 86 5.31 -11.89 -17.08
N PHE A 87 6.19 -11.43 -16.20
CA PHE A 87 7.60 -11.14 -16.50
C PHE A 87 8.58 -12.16 -15.89
N SER A 88 8.13 -12.98 -14.94
CA SER A 88 8.93 -14.05 -14.31
C SER A 88 8.01 -15.22 -13.93
N PRO A 89 8.49 -16.48 -13.97
CA PRO A 89 7.70 -17.64 -13.53
C PRO A 89 7.29 -17.57 -12.05
N THR A 90 8.15 -16.99 -11.22
CA THR A 90 7.91 -16.79 -9.79
C THR A 90 8.39 -15.40 -9.41
N VAL A 91 7.56 -14.67 -8.66
CA VAL A 91 7.85 -13.33 -8.18
C VAL A 91 7.67 -13.33 -6.67
N TYR A 92 8.62 -12.72 -5.96
CA TYR A 92 8.51 -12.46 -4.53
C TYR A 92 8.38 -10.96 -4.30
N ALA A 93 7.57 -10.57 -3.32
CA ALA A 93 7.38 -9.18 -2.94
C ALA A 93 7.32 -9.03 -1.42
N ALA A 94 7.61 -7.83 -0.95
CA ALA A 94 7.38 -7.42 0.43
C ALA A 94 5.88 -7.24 0.68
N THR A 95 5.41 -7.62 1.87
CA THR A 95 4.17 -7.08 2.43
C THR A 95 4.30 -5.56 2.55
N HIS A 96 3.20 -4.83 2.66
CA HIS A 96 3.26 -3.39 2.82
C HIS A 96 4.07 -2.99 4.06
N ALA A 97 3.96 -3.76 5.16
CA ALA A 97 4.74 -3.48 6.36
C ALA A 97 6.24 -3.64 6.12
N ARG A 98 6.64 -4.71 5.42
CA ARG A 98 8.03 -4.93 5.02
C ARG A 98 8.53 -3.88 4.03
N ALA A 99 7.70 -3.44 3.07
CA ALA A 99 8.07 -2.43 2.09
C ALA A 99 8.34 -1.05 2.73
N ILE A 100 7.56 -0.70 3.75
CA ILE A 100 7.77 0.51 4.55
C ILE A 100 9.03 0.38 5.41
N ALA A 101 9.18 -0.76 6.11
CA ALA A 101 10.38 -1.02 6.91
C ALA A 101 11.65 -0.97 6.04
N ASP A 102 11.62 -1.54 4.84
CA ASP A 102 12.73 -1.51 3.89
C ASP A 102 13.15 -0.09 3.53
N LYS A 103 12.17 0.79 3.26
CA LYS A 103 12.41 2.21 2.95
C LYS A 103 13.04 2.96 4.13
N ILE A 104 12.55 2.73 5.35
CA ILE A 104 13.04 3.41 6.56
C ILE A 104 14.45 2.93 6.92
N ILE A 105 14.71 1.62 6.82
CA ILE A 105 16.06 1.07 7.01
C ILE A 105 17.01 1.65 5.96
N ALA A 106 16.63 1.62 4.68
CA ALA A 106 17.46 2.21 3.63
C ALA A 106 17.68 3.72 3.83
N GLU A 107 16.69 4.46 4.33
CA GLU A 107 16.84 5.87 4.72
C GLU A 107 17.95 6.07 5.74
N ALA A 108 17.98 5.25 6.79
CA ALA A 108 18.98 5.34 7.83
C ALA A 108 20.42 5.16 7.32
N PHE A 109 20.62 4.48 6.19
CA PHE A 109 21.94 4.37 5.57
C PHE A 109 22.21 5.46 4.52
N LEU A 110 21.20 5.82 3.73
CA LEU A 110 21.37 6.64 2.53
C LEU A 110 21.14 8.14 2.78
N ALA A 111 20.55 8.50 3.92
CA ALA A 111 20.10 9.86 4.20
C ALA A 111 20.36 10.27 5.66
N ILE A 112 21.63 10.29 6.09
CA ILE A 112 21.97 10.71 7.48
C ILE A 112 22.27 12.22 7.50
N GLU A 113 21.56 13.02 8.31
CA GLU A 113 22.07 13.44 9.62
C GLU A 113 20.95 13.77 10.63
N LEU A 114 21.20 13.40 11.89
CA LEU A 114 20.26 13.48 13.01
C LEU A 114 20.59 14.69 13.89
N ASN A 115 19.58 15.48 14.25
CA ASN A 115 19.66 16.81 14.89
C ASN A 115 20.10 17.99 13.99
N GLY A 116 20.16 17.77 12.67
CA GLY A 116 19.82 18.74 11.61
C GLY A 116 18.79 18.18 10.59
N SER A 117 18.33 16.96 10.88
CA SER A 117 17.28 16.09 10.31
C SER A 117 17.32 15.75 8.82
N LYS A 118 17.47 14.46 8.53
CA LYS A 118 17.07 13.83 7.26
C LYS A 118 16.05 12.71 7.47
N LEU A 119 15.28 12.77 8.56
CA LEU A 119 14.16 11.86 8.81
C LEU A 119 13.04 12.09 7.79
N PHE A 120 12.28 11.04 7.48
CA PHE A 120 11.06 11.10 6.67
C PHE A 120 11.28 11.51 5.21
N ARG A 121 12.48 11.26 4.68
CA ARG A 121 12.86 11.59 3.30
C ARG A 121 12.18 10.69 2.29
N TYR A 122 12.06 9.39 2.58
CA TYR A 122 11.54 8.41 1.64
C TYR A 122 10.12 7.93 1.94
N ILE A 123 9.64 8.22 3.15
CA ILE A 123 8.26 8.03 3.57
C ILE A 123 7.94 9.02 4.69
N SER A 124 6.99 9.91 4.44
CA SER A 124 6.53 10.85 5.47
C SER A 124 5.61 10.14 6.48
N LEU A 125 5.40 10.77 7.64
CA LEU A 125 4.40 10.28 8.58
C LEU A 125 2.97 10.37 8.02
N HIS A 126 2.70 11.22 7.03
CA HIS A 126 1.39 11.29 6.38
C HIS A 126 1.21 10.11 5.43
N ASP A 127 2.20 9.85 4.57
CA ASP A 127 2.19 8.68 3.68
C ASP A 127 2.08 7.39 4.50
N PHE A 128 2.78 7.31 5.63
CA PHE A 128 2.70 6.16 6.53
C PHE A 128 1.27 5.92 7.04
N ASP A 129 0.55 6.98 7.44
CA ASP A 129 -0.84 6.85 7.88
C ASP A 129 -1.79 6.48 6.73
N ASP A 130 -1.54 6.99 5.52
CA ASP A 130 -2.36 6.68 4.36
C ASP A 130 -2.22 5.20 3.96
N TYR A 131 -0.97 4.71 3.94
CA TYR A 131 -0.66 3.32 3.60
C TYR A 131 -1.05 2.35 4.71
N MET A 132 -0.88 2.75 5.98
CA MET A 132 -1.14 1.95 7.18
C MET A 132 -2.16 2.66 8.09
N PRO A 133 -3.46 2.65 7.74
CA PRO A 133 -4.47 3.46 8.41
C PRO A 133 -4.73 3.02 9.86
N GLU A 134 -4.80 1.71 10.09
CA GLU A 134 -5.15 1.16 11.39
C GLU A 134 -3.92 1.05 12.29
N ASP A 135 -4.14 1.12 13.60
CA ASP A 135 -3.04 0.99 14.56
C ASP A 135 -2.40 -0.41 14.52
N THR A 136 -3.17 -1.45 14.19
CA THR A 136 -2.67 -2.82 13.96
C THR A 136 -1.76 -2.91 12.73
N ASP A 137 -2.01 -2.11 11.70
CA ASP A 137 -1.17 -2.06 10.50
C ASP A 137 0.18 -1.41 10.80
N LYS A 138 0.13 -0.29 11.53
CA LYS A 138 1.34 0.40 11.99
C LYS A 138 2.17 -0.48 12.92
N GLN A 139 1.52 -1.24 13.79
CA GLN A 139 2.19 -2.14 14.73
C GLN A 139 3.07 -3.18 14.01
N ARG A 140 2.62 -3.73 12.88
CA ARG A 140 3.43 -4.65 12.05
C ARG A 140 4.72 -4.00 11.53
N VAL A 141 4.69 -2.71 11.20
CA VAL A 141 5.90 -1.96 10.82
C VAL A 141 6.80 -1.74 12.04
N TYR A 142 6.21 -1.37 13.18
CA TYR A 142 6.97 -1.14 14.41
C TYR A 142 7.74 -2.38 14.85
N GLU A 143 7.13 -3.57 14.78
CA GLU A 143 7.77 -4.84 15.13
C GLU A 143 8.99 -5.14 14.24
N LEU A 144 8.89 -4.91 12.93
CA LEU A 144 10.01 -5.07 12.01
C LEU A 144 11.14 -4.08 12.34
N LEU A 145 10.81 -2.80 12.58
CA LEU A 145 11.82 -1.79 12.91
C LEU A 145 12.50 -2.08 14.26
N GLU A 146 11.75 -2.53 15.28
CA GLU A 146 12.29 -2.92 16.58
C GLU A 146 13.23 -4.12 16.49
N LYS A 147 12.96 -5.06 15.57
CA LYS A 147 13.87 -6.16 15.26
C LYS A 147 15.15 -5.64 14.61
N ALA A 148 15.04 -4.78 13.60
CA ALA A 148 16.20 -4.21 12.91
C ALA A 148 17.08 -3.35 13.84
N ILE A 149 16.48 -2.54 14.71
CA ILE A 149 17.16 -1.68 15.69
C ILE A 149 18.19 -2.44 16.53
N LYS A 150 17.92 -3.71 16.86
CA LYS A 150 18.80 -4.58 17.68
C LYS A 150 20.05 -5.06 16.93
N LEU A 151 20.01 -5.05 15.60
CA LEU A 151 21.04 -5.60 14.72
C LEU A 151 21.81 -4.51 13.96
N LEU A 152 21.21 -3.33 13.81
CA LEU A 152 21.81 -2.20 13.11
C LEU A 152 22.98 -1.58 13.88
N PRO A 153 23.96 -0.99 13.16
CA PRO A 153 24.98 -0.17 13.80
C PRO A 153 24.36 1.03 14.53
N GLN A 154 25.09 1.57 15.51
CA GLN A 154 24.53 2.52 16.48
C GLN A 154 23.90 3.77 15.84
N GLU A 155 24.50 4.32 14.79
CA GLU A 155 23.99 5.52 14.11
C GLU A 155 22.66 5.26 13.41
N GLN A 156 22.56 4.17 12.64
CA GLN A 156 21.32 3.77 11.96
C GLN A 156 20.25 3.34 12.96
N SER A 157 20.67 2.66 14.03
CA SER A 157 19.81 2.30 15.16
C SER A 157 19.21 3.55 15.82
N ASN A 158 19.99 4.62 15.99
CA ASN A 158 19.50 5.89 16.52
C ASN A 158 18.50 6.57 15.56
N HIS A 159 18.78 6.57 14.25
CA HIS A 159 17.86 7.10 13.23
C HIS A 159 16.51 6.39 13.27
N LEU A 160 16.50 5.05 13.32
CA LEU A 160 15.26 4.27 13.41
C LEU A 160 14.52 4.48 14.72
N LYS A 161 15.23 4.60 15.84
CA LYS A 161 14.61 4.89 17.15
C LYS A 161 13.89 6.24 17.11
N GLU A 162 14.51 7.26 16.52
CA GLU A 162 13.88 8.58 16.41
C GLU A 162 12.69 8.54 15.47
N TRP A 163 12.81 7.90 14.29
CA TRP A 163 11.69 7.70 13.37
C TRP A 163 10.50 7.01 14.07
N LEU A 164 10.78 5.92 14.79
CA LEU A 164 9.79 5.14 15.53
C LEU A 164 9.14 5.92 16.65
N TYR A 165 9.92 6.69 17.41
CA TYR A 165 9.43 7.55 18.48
C TYR A 165 8.43 8.58 17.94
N GLN A 166 8.82 9.32 16.89
CA GLN A 166 7.96 10.32 16.27
C GLN A 166 6.68 9.70 15.67
N ALA A 167 6.78 8.51 15.04
CA ALA A 167 5.62 7.80 14.51
C ALA A 167 4.63 7.38 15.61
N LYS A 168 5.12 6.84 16.74
CA LYS A 168 4.29 6.45 17.88
C LYS A 168 3.67 7.66 18.59
N CYS A 169 4.45 8.73 18.77
CA CYS A 169 4.02 9.92 19.49
C CYS A 169 3.14 10.88 18.67
N LYS A 170 3.07 10.72 17.34
CA LYS A 170 2.32 11.60 16.42
C LYS A 170 0.92 11.95 16.91
N PHE A 171 0.25 10.99 17.55
CA PHE A 171 -1.15 11.13 17.98
C PHE A 171 -1.37 11.09 19.50
N GLU A 172 -0.30 11.02 20.31
CA GLU A 172 -0.43 10.93 21.77
C GLU A 172 -1.14 12.15 22.37
N ASN A 173 -0.92 13.32 21.78
CA ASN A 173 -1.44 14.60 22.27
C ASN A 173 -2.70 15.10 21.52
N LEU A 174 -3.41 14.23 20.80
CA LEU A 174 -4.66 14.63 20.14
C LEU A 174 -5.76 14.95 21.16
N THR A 175 -6.50 16.03 20.92
CA THR A 175 -7.73 16.34 21.66
C THR A 175 -8.81 15.29 21.39
N LEU A 176 -9.82 15.22 22.26
CA LEU A 176 -10.95 14.30 22.07
C LEU A 176 -11.66 14.52 20.72
N GLU A 177 -11.81 15.77 20.29
CA GLU A 177 -12.41 16.10 18.99
C GLU A 177 -11.54 15.61 17.84
N GLN A 178 -10.22 15.81 17.90
CA GLN A 178 -9.32 15.31 16.87
C GLN A 178 -9.31 13.78 16.79
N LYS A 179 -9.41 13.09 17.93
CA LYS A 179 -9.57 11.63 17.97
C LYS A 179 -10.87 11.17 17.29
N LYS A 180 -11.98 11.89 17.51
CA LYS A 180 -13.26 11.61 16.84
C LYS A 180 -13.18 11.84 15.33
N ILE A 181 -12.56 12.94 14.90
CA ILE A 181 -12.36 13.25 13.47
C ILE A 181 -11.50 12.16 12.81
N ARG A 182 -10.39 11.76 13.44
CA ARG A 182 -9.53 10.68 12.94
C ARG A 182 -10.31 9.37 12.81
N SER A 183 -11.08 8.99 13.82
CA SER A 183 -11.92 7.79 13.77
C SER A 183 -12.96 7.85 12.65
N ALA A 184 -13.63 8.99 12.47
CA ALA A 184 -14.58 9.18 11.37
C ALA A 184 -13.91 9.11 9.99
N TRP A 185 -12.70 9.67 9.85
CA TRP A 185 -11.91 9.59 8.62
C TRP A 185 -11.48 8.16 8.30
N LEU A 186 -10.99 7.39 9.27
CA LEU A 186 -10.63 5.98 9.09
C LEU A 186 -11.83 5.14 8.63
N ILE A 187 -13.00 5.35 9.26
CA ILE A 187 -14.25 4.69 8.85
C ILE A 187 -14.64 5.07 7.41
N ALA A 188 -14.54 6.35 7.05
CA ALA A 188 -14.84 6.81 5.71
C ALA A 188 -13.88 6.22 4.66
N GLN A 189 -12.59 6.11 5.00
CA GLN A 189 -11.59 5.49 4.14
C GLN A 189 -11.84 3.99 3.98
N SER A 190 -12.20 3.29 5.05
CA SER A 190 -12.60 1.87 5.02
C SER A 190 -13.76 1.60 4.05
N ASN A 191 -14.73 2.51 3.97
CA ASN A 191 -15.83 2.40 2.99
C ASN A 191 -15.36 2.51 1.54
N ALA A 192 -14.30 3.28 1.26
CA ALA A 192 -13.68 3.35 -0.06
C ALA A 192 -12.71 2.17 -0.34
N ARG A 193 -12.27 1.46 0.70
CA ARG A 193 -11.35 0.31 0.65
C ARG A 193 -12.04 -1.04 0.41
N GLN A 194 -13.38 -1.11 0.34
CA GLN A 194 -14.07 -2.35 0.03
C GLN A 194 -13.74 -2.78 -1.41
N ALA A 195 -12.80 -3.71 -1.55
CA ALA A 195 -12.71 -4.55 -2.73
C ALA A 195 -13.99 -5.40 -2.74
N PHE A 196 -15.01 -4.92 -3.47
CA PHE A 196 -16.23 -5.68 -3.65
C PHE A 196 -15.88 -7.02 -4.32
N PRO A 197 -16.47 -8.14 -3.86
CA PRO A 197 -16.29 -9.43 -4.54
C PRO A 197 -16.52 -9.27 -6.04
N GLU A 198 -15.78 -10.00 -6.86
CA GLU A 198 -15.87 -9.88 -8.33
C GLU A 198 -17.32 -10.06 -8.83
N GLU A 199 -18.09 -10.93 -8.18
CA GLU A 199 -19.53 -11.08 -8.42
C GLU A 199 -20.31 -9.78 -8.20
N VAL A 200 -20.05 -9.07 -7.11
CA VAL A 200 -20.68 -7.79 -6.79
C VAL A 200 -20.25 -6.71 -7.78
N VAL A 201 -18.96 -6.65 -8.13
CA VAL A 201 -18.44 -5.73 -9.14
C VAL A 201 -19.08 -5.98 -10.50
N ASN A 202 -19.19 -7.25 -10.91
CA ASN A 202 -19.81 -7.65 -12.17
C ASN A 202 -21.31 -7.35 -12.20
N ALA A 203 -22.02 -7.57 -11.09
CA ALA A 203 -23.43 -7.21 -10.95
C ALA A 203 -23.62 -5.69 -11.07
N CYS A 204 -22.81 -4.89 -10.36
CA CYS A 204 -22.82 -3.44 -10.45
C CYS A 204 -22.51 -2.94 -11.87
N ARG A 205 -21.51 -3.53 -12.54
CA ARG A 205 -21.16 -3.20 -13.93
C ARG A 205 -22.31 -3.47 -14.88
N LYS A 206 -22.92 -4.66 -14.80
CA LYS A 206 -24.09 -5.03 -15.62
C LYS A 206 -25.26 -4.06 -15.42
N ASN A 207 -25.51 -3.66 -14.18
CA ASN A 207 -26.57 -2.70 -13.86
C ASN A 207 -26.25 -1.31 -14.42
N SER A 208 -25.00 -0.85 -14.28
CA SER A 208 -24.53 0.43 -14.82
C SER A 208 -24.61 0.47 -16.35
N ASP A 209 -24.15 -0.58 -17.03
CA ASP A 209 -24.19 -0.69 -18.50
C ASP A 209 -25.63 -0.71 -19.01
N SER A 210 -26.52 -1.40 -18.30
CA SER A 210 -27.95 -1.45 -18.64
C SER A 210 -28.61 -0.08 -18.49
N ARG A 211 -28.29 0.66 -17.42
CA ARG A 211 -28.73 2.05 -17.24
C ARG A 211 -28.21 2.95 -18.35
N LEU A 212 -26.92 2.86 -18.67
CA LEU A 212 -26.30 3.66 -19.73
C LEU A 212 -26.97 3.40 -21.09
N ARG A 213 -27.31 2.15 -21.40
CA ARG A 213 -28.05 1.80 -22.62
C ARG A 213 -29.43 2.45 -22.67
N ARG A 214 -30.19 2.42 -21.57
CA ARG A 214 -31.52 3.07 -21.52
C ARG A 214 -31.43 4.56 -21.78
N LEU A 215 -30.45 5.24 -21.15
CA LEU A 215 -30.20 6.67 -21.36
C LEU A 215 -29.81 6.97 -22.82
N LEU A 216 -28.89 6.20 -23.39
CA LEU A 216 -28.42 6.41 -24.77
C LEU A 216 -29.49 6.13 -25.82
N ASN A 217 -30.38 5.17 -25.56
CA ASN A 217 -31.50 4.85 -26.42
C ASN A 217 -32.70 5.78 -26.22
N GLY A 218 -32.66 6.68 -25.24
CA GLY A 218 -33.77 7.56 -24.88
C GLY A 218 -34.96 6.83 -24.24
N GLU A 219 -34.72 5.65 -23.67
CA GLU A 219 -35.74 4.84 -22.97
C GLU A 219 -36.07 5.43 -21.58
N THR A 220 -35.10 6.12 -20.95
CA THR A 220 -35.24 6.85 -19.69
C THR A 220 -34.44 8.16 -19.73
N THR A 221 -34.77 9.11 -18.86
CA THR A 221 -33.94 10.31 -18.62
C THR A 221 -33.02 10.14 -17.42
N ILE A 222 -32.03 11.03 -17.29
CA ILE A 222 -31.13 11.05 -16.13
C ILE A 222 -31.92 11.29 -14.85
N GLU A 223 -32.86 12.23 -14.88
CA GLU A 223 -33.70 12.58 -13.74
C GLU A 223 -34.55 11.40 -13.27
N GLU A 224 -35.11 10.62 -14.19
CA GLU A 224 -35.90 9.42 -13.86
C GLU A 224 -35.06 8.33 -13.19
N GLU A 225 -33.85 8.07 -13.71
CA GLU A 225 -32.94 7.08 -13.14
C GLU A 225 -32.37 7.52 -11.77
N GLU A 226 -32.11 8.81 -11.57
CA GLU A 226 -31.64 9.35 -10.29
C GLU A 226 -32.74 9.29 -9.21
N ILE A 227 -33.99 9.61 -9.56
CA ILE A 227 -35.13 9.48 -8.65
C ILE A 227 -35.34 8.02 -8.22
N ASP A 228 -35.24 7.06 -9.14
CA ASP A 228 -35.37 5.64 -8.81
C ASP A 228 -34.27 5.17 -7.85
N LEU A 229 -33.03 5.63 -8.04
CA LEU A 229 -31.92 5.33 -7.13
C LEU A 229 -32.10 5.96 -5.76
N LEU A 230 -32.58 7.21 -5.71
CA LEU A 230 -32.89 7.90 -4.46
C LEU A 230 -33.99 7.18 -3.67
N ASN A 231 -35.06 6.73 -4.33
CA ASN A 231 -36.15 5.98 -3.70
C ASN A 231 -35.64 4.65 -3.12
N LYS A 232 -34.85 3.89 -3.89
CA LYS A 232 -34.22 2.64 -3.41
C LYS A 232 -33.31 2.87 -2.21
N TRP A 233 -32.51 3.95 -2.24
CA TRP A 233 -31.67 4.32 -1.12
C TRP A 233 -32.50 4.68 0.12
N GLN A 234 -33.61 5.40 -0.04
CA GLN A 234 -34.53 5.72 1.05
C GLN A 234 -35.20 4.47 1.63
N GLU A 235 -35.65 3.52 0.81
CA GLU A 235 -36.23 2.25 1.27
C GLU A 235 -35.24 1.44 2.12
N LEU A 236 -33.97 1.37 1.68
CA LEU A 236 -32.89 0.69 2.39
C LEU A 236 -32.52 1.37 3.72
N ASN A 237 -32.71 2.69 3.83
CA ASN A 237 -32.40 3.44 5.05
C ASN A 237 -33.62 3.65 5.98
N GLY A 238 -34.84 3.51 5.45
CA GLY A 238 -36.10 3.64 6.18
C GLY A 238 -36.49 2.37 6.96
N THR A 239 -35.74 1.28 6.82
CA THR A 239 -35.95 0.00 7.51
C THR A 239 -35.18 -0.14 8.84
N LYS A 240 -34.68 0.98 9.40
CA LYS A 240 -34.10 1.04 10.76
C LYS A 240 -35.11 1.52 11.80
#